data_AF-A0A8C0XEW0-F1
#
_entry.id   AF-A0A8C0XEW0-F1
#
_cell.length_a   1.000
_cell.length_b   1.000
_cell.length_c   1.000
_cell.angle_alpha   90.00
_cell.angle_beta   90.00
_cell.angle_gamma   90.00
#
_symmetry.space_group_name_H-M   'P 1'
#
loop_
_entity.id
_entity.type
_entity.pdbx_description
1 polymer ?
#
loop_
_entity_poly.entity_id
_entity_poly.type
_entity_poly.pdbx_seq_one_letter_code
_entity_poly.pdbx_strand_id
1 'polypeptide(L)'
;MSRRGSVLHIRTHWLLLGLALLCSLVLFIYLLECAPQTDGNASLPGFVGENYGKEYYQALLQEQEEHYQTRATSLKRQIAQLKQELQEMSEKMRSLQEKKNIGANGIGYQGNKEQAPSDLLEFLHSQIDKAEVSIGAKLPSEYGVIPFESFTLMKVFQLEMGLTRHPEEKPVRKDKRDELVEVIEAGLEVINNPDEDDEQEDEEGPLGEKLIFNENDFIEGYYRTEKDKGTQYELFFKKEDLMEYRHVTLFRPFGPLMKVKSEAIDITRSVINIIVPLAERTEAFAQFMQNFSESNFHNYTLVSLNEEFNRGRGLNVGAQAWDKGEVLMFFCDVDIYFSAEFLNSCRLNAEPGKKVFYPVVFSLYNPAIVYANQDTPPPVEQQLVHKKDSGFWRDFGFGMTCQYQSDFLTIGGFDMEVKGWGGEDVHLYRKYLHGDLIVIRTPVPGLFHLWHEKHCADELTPEQYRMCIQSKAMNEASHSHLGMMVFREEIERHLHKQAYRTNSEAIG
;
A
#
# COMPACT_ATOMS: atom_id res chain seq x y z
N MET A 1 -11.02 48.81 -60.93
CA MET A 1 -12.16 47.96 -60.50
C MET A 1 -12.09 47.81 -58.98
N SER A 2 -13.24 47.96 -58.34
CA SER A 2 -13.41 48.31 -56.91
C SER A 2 -12.93 47.23 -55.93
N ARG A 3 -12.22 47.66 -54.87
CA ARG A 3 -11.84 46.85 -53.69
C ARG A 3 -13.09 46.42 -52.92
N ARG A 4 -13.51 45.16 -53.06
CA ARG A 4 -14.45 44.47 -52.17
C ARG A 4 -13.75 43.27 -51.55
N GLY A 5 -13.13 43.45 -50.38
CA GLY A 5 -12.47 42.35 -49.67
C GLY A 5 -12.23 42.58 -48.18
N SER A 6 -12.22 43.83 -47.72
CA SER A 6 -11.82 44.17 -46.34
C SER A 6 -12.97 44.18 -45.31
N VAL A 7 -14.23 44.11 -45.74
CA VAL A 7 -15.38 44.26 -44.81
C VAL A 7 -15.79 42.93 -44.14
N LEU A 8 -15.57 41.80 -44.81
CA LEU A 8 -15.99 40.48 -44.30
C LEU A 8 -15.11 40.00 -43.14
N HIS A 9 -13.79 40.24 -43.24
CA HIS A 9 -12.80 39.82 -42.24
C HIS A 9 -12.90 40.61 -40.92
N ILE A 10 -13.35 41.85 -41.00
CA ILE A 10 -13.58 42.71 -39.84
C ILE A 10 -14.84 42.22 -39.10
N ARG A 11 -15.92 41.91 -39.82
CA ARG A 11 -17.17 41.39 -39.22
C ARG A 11 -16.99 40.05 -38.52
N THR A 12 -16.21 39.13 -39.09
CA THR A 12 -15.89 37.86 -38.43
C THR A 12 -15.01 38.04 -37.20
N HIS A 13 -14.08 38.99 -37.21
CA HIS A 13 -13.28 39.34 -36.03
C HIS A 13 -14.14 39.90 -34.89
N TRP A 14 -15.08 40.80 -35.19
CA TRP A 14 -16.00 41.36 -34.19
C TRP A 14 -16.97 40.31 -33.64
N LEU A 15 -17.40 39.35 -34.46
CA LEU A 15 -18.21 38.21 -34.01
C LEU A 15 -17.43 37.28 -33.08
N LEU A 16 -16.17 36.96 -33.42
CA LEU A 16 -15.30 36.12 -32.57
C LEU A 16 -14.93 36.84 -31.27
N LEU A 17 -14.66 38.15 -31.31
CA LEU A 17 -14.46 38.98 -30.11
C LEU A 17 -15.72 39.03 -29.25
N GLY A 18 -16.90 39.15 -29.85
CA GLY A 18 -18.17 39.12 -29.15
C GLY A 18 -18.45 37.77 -28.48
N LEU A 19 -18.16 36.66 -29.16
CA LEU A 19 -18.27 35.31 -28.61
C LEU A 19 -17.26 35.07 -27.49
N ALA A 20 -16.02 35.53 -27.65
CA ALA A 20 -15.00 35.45 -26.60
C ALA A 20 -15.42 36.23 -25.36
N LEU A 21 -15.92 37.47 -25.53
CA LEU A 21 -16.45 38.31 -24.45
C LEU A 21 -17.63 37.65 -23.73
N LEU A 22 -18.57 37.05 -24.49
CA LEU A 22 -19.70 36.32 -23.94
C LEU A 22 -19.24 35.09 -23.14
N CYS A 23 -18.31 34.29 -23.67
CA CYS A 23 -17.74 33.15 -22.97
C CYS A 23 -17.00 33.57 -21.70
N SER A 24 -16.25 34.67 -21.74
CA SER A 24 -15.60 35.21 -20.53
C SER A 24 -16.60 35.73 -19.50
N LEU A 25 -17.72 36.33 -19.93
CA LEU A 25 -18.81 36.76 -19.03
C LEU A 25 -19.50 35.56 -18.38
N VAL A 26 -19.78 34.50 -19.14
CA VAL A 26 -20.35 33.26 -18.61
C VAL A 26 -19.39 32.57 -17.64
N LEU A 27 -18.08 32.55 -17.94
CA LEU A 27 -17.04 32.08 -17.01
C LEU A 27 -16.98 32.95 -15.74
N PHE A 28 -17.13 34.27 -15.87
CA PHE A 28 -17.13 35.19 -14.72
C PHE A 28 -18.37 34.98 -13.84
N ILE A 29 -19.54 34.76 -14.43
CA ILE A 29 -20.78 34.46 -13.69
C ILE A 29 -20.68 33.08 -13.04
N TYR A 30 -20.15 32.08 -13.74
CA TYR A 30 -19.89 30.76 -13.17
C TYR A 30 -18.91 30.83 -12.00
N LEU A 31 -17.85 31.65 -12.10
CA LEU A 31 -16.92 31.90 -11.00
C LEU A 31 -17.56 32.71 -9.86
N LEU A 32 -18.56 33.57 -10.12
CA LEU A 32 -19.30 34.28 -9.08
C LEU A 32 -20.34 33.40 -8.37
N GLU A 33 -20.97 32.45 -9.08
CA GLU A 33 -21.92 31.48 -8.52
C GLU A 33 -21.21 30.27 -7.86
N CYS A 34 -19.99 29.93 -8.28
CA CYS A 34 -19.16 28.87 -7.69
C CYS A 34 -17.99 29.41 -6.84
N ALA A 35 -17.90 30.72 -6.59
CA ALA A 35 -16.98 31.26 -5.60
C ALA A 35 -17.47 30.83 -4.20
N PRO A 36 -16.65 30.14 -3.41
CA PRO A 36 -17.00 29.89 -2.02
C PRO A 36 -17.17 31.22 -1.30
N GLN A 37 -18.17 31.33 -0.42
CA GLN A 37 -18.32 32.50 0.44
C GLN A 37 -17.02 32.72 1.20
N THR A 38 -16.39 33.87 0.97
CA THR A 38 -15.37 34.39 1.87
C THR A 38 -16.08 34.90 3.10
N ASP A 39 -16.25 34.05 4.11
CA ASP A 39 -16.46 34.52 5.46
C ASP A 39 -15.20 35.27 5.88
N GLY A 40 -15.30 36.60 5.85
CA GLY A 40 -14.17 37.48 6.06
C GLY A 40 -14.60 38.84 6.59
N ASN A 41 -15.35 38.87 7.68
CA ASN A 41 -15.34 40.00 8.61
C ASN A 41 -14.98 39.48 10.01
N ALA A 42 -13.71 39.17 10.22
CA ALA A 42 -13.09 39.28 11.53
C ALA A 42 -11.65 39.76 11.34
N SER A 43 -11.50 41.07 11.43
CA SER A 43 -10.23 41.79 11.55
C SER A 43 -9.30 41.17 12.60
N LEU A 44 -8.01 41.08 12.26
CA LEU A 44 -6.90 40.93 13.20
C LEU A 44 -7.11 41.77 14.47
N PRO A 45 -7.01 41.20 15.68
CA PRO A 45 -6.74 41.97 16.87
C PRO A 45 -5.26 41.82 17.25
N GLY A 46 -4.44 42.65 16.62
CA GLY A 46 -3.24 43.18 17.25
C GLY A 46 -3.60 44.48 17.96
N PHE A 47 -3.85 44.39 19.27
CA PHE A 47 -3.77 45.47 20.25
C PHE A 47 -4.61 46.75 20.06
N VAL A 48 -5.90 46.67 20.41
CA VAL A 48 -6.55 47.63 21.32
C VAL A 48 -7.47 46.81 22.23
N GLY A 49 -7.20 46.83 23.54
CA GLY A 49 -7.82 45.95 24.51
C GLY A 49 -9.28 46.29 24.83
N GLU A 50 -10.17 45.37 24.50
CA GLU A 50 -11.40 45.15 25.27
C GLU A 50 -11.33 43.72 25.82
N ASN A 51 -11.33 43.60 27.14
CA ASN A 51 -11.30 42.33 27.86
C ASN A 51 -12.62 41.59 27.64
N TYR A 52 -12.72 40.75 26.60
CA TYR A 52 -13.72 39.68 26.58
C TYR A 52 -13.38 38.71 27.72
N GLY A 53 -14.11 38.85 28.82
CA GLY A 53 -13.91 38.06 30.03
C GLY A 53 -14.09 36.58 29.77
N LYS A 54 -13.45 35.76 30.62
CA LYS A 54 -13.58 34.30 30.72
C LYS A 54 -15.03 33.80 30.58
N GLU A 55 -15.99 34.60 31.05
CA GLU A 55 -17.43 34.36 31.00
C GLU A 55 -17.98 34.26 29.57
N TYR A 56 -17.47 35.03 28.61
CA TYR A 56 -17.92 35.00 27.22
C TYR A 56 -17.53 33.68 26.53
N TYR A 57 -16.27 33.26 26.69
CA TYR A 57 -15.80 31.97 26.17
C TYR A 57 -16.48 30.79 26.87
N GLN A 58 -16.78 30.92 28.16
CA GLN A 58 -17.49 29.90 28.92
C GLN A 58 -18.95 29.77 28.48
N ALA A 59 -19.62 30.87 28.14
CA ALA A 59 -20.96 30.85 27.56
C ALA A 59 -20.98 30.19 26.17
N LEU A 60 -19.97 30.46 25.33
CA LEU A 60 -19.86 29.86 23.99
C LEU A 60 -19.65 28.34 24.05
N LEU A 61 -18.79 27.88 24.97
CA LEU A 61 -18.57 26.45 25.24
C LEU A 61 -19.84 25.77 25.75
N GLN A 62 -20.56 26.44 26.65
CA GLN A 62 -21.80 25.92 27.21
C GLN A 62 -22.91 25.80 26.16
N GLU A 63 -23.03 26.77 25.24
CA GLU A 63 -23.96 26.71 24.11
C GLU A 63 -23.62 25.54 23.16
N GLN A 64 -22.34 25.33 22.89
CA GLN A 64 -21.88 24.21 22.05
C GLN A 64 -22.16 22.85 22.73
N GLU A 65 -21.92 22.74 24.03
CA GLU A 65 -22.21 21.54 24.82
C GLU A 65 -23.71 21.22 24.85
N GLU A 66 -24.56 22.25 25.03
CA GLU A 66 -26.01 22.09 25.00
C GLU A 66 -26.51 21.64 23.61
N HIS A 67 -25.90 22.15 22.55
CA HIS A 67 -26.20 21.71 21.18
C HIS A 67 -25.81 20.24 20.95
N TYR A 68 -24.63 19.81 21.43
CA TYR A 68 -24.23 18.39 21.37
C TYR A 68 -25.12 17.49 22.22
N GLN A 69 -25.50 17.91 23.42
CA GLN A 69 -26.41 17.16 24.28
C GLN A 69 -27.81 17.01 23.64
N THR A 70 -28.30 18.05 22.98
CA THR A 70 -29.57 18.03 22.26
C THR A 70 -29.51 17.06 21.06
N ARG A 71 -28.41 17.06 20.32
CA ARG A 71 -28.20 16.12 19.21
C ARG A 71 -28.08 14.68 19.70
N ALA A 72 -27.35 14.45 20.78
CA ALA A 72 -27.19 13.13 21.40
C ALA A 72 -28.52 12.58 21.92
N THR A 73 -29.36 13.41 22.56
CA THR A 73 -30.70 13.00 23.00
C THR A 73 -31.65 12.72 21.84
N SER A 74 -31.57 13.50 20.76
CA SER A 74 -32.33 13.24 19.53
C SER A 74 -31.95 11.89 18.90
N LEU A 75 -30.64 11.62 18.77
CA LEU A 75 -30.14 10.33 18.26
C LEU A 75 -30.52 9.16 19.17
N LYS A 76 -30.44 9.31 20.49
CA LYS A 76 -30.91 8.29 21.44
C LYS A 76 -32.40 7.98 21.27
N ARG A 77 -33.22 9.00 21.01
CA ARG A 77 -34.65 8.81 20.68
C ARG A 77 -34.84 8.04 19.38
N GLN A 78 -34.09 8.39 18.32
CA GLN A 78 -34.16 7.67 17.04
C GLN A 78 -33.76 6.20 17.18
N ILE A 79 -32.69 5.92 17.93
CA ILE A 79 -32.25 4.54 18.21
C ILE A 79 -33.33 3.79 19.00
N ALA A 80 -33.93 4.41 20.02
CA ALA A 80 -35.01 3.77 20.78
C ALA A 80 -36.24 3.47 19.90
N GLN A 81 -36.58 4.40 18.99
CA GLN A 81 -37.70 4.25 18.07
C GLN A 81 -37.43 3.15 17.04
N LEU A 82 -36.24 3.10 16.44
CA LEU A 82 -35.83 2.03 15.53
C LEU A 82 -35.80 0.66 16.22
N LYS A 83 -35.32 0.59 17.47
CA LYS A 83 -35.35 -0.65 18.27
C LYS A 83 -36.79 -1.12 18.51
N GLN A 84 -37.70 -0.19 18.82
CA GLN A 84 -39.11 -0.51 18.99
C GLN A 84 -39.75 -1.00 17.67
N GLU A 85 -39.47 -0.35 16.54
CA GLU A 85 -39.95 -0.80 15.22
C GLU A 85 -39.42 -2.19 14.85
N LEU A 86 -38.13 -2.47 15.14
CA LEU A 86 -37.54 -3.79 14.98
C LEU A 86 -38.24 -4.85 15.83
N GLN A 87 -38.55 -4.53 17.08
CA GLN A 87 -39.24 -5.43 18.00
C GLN A 87 -40.69 -5.66 17.59
N GLU A 88 -41.42 -4.61 17.20
CA GLU A 88 -42.79 -4.72 16.68
C GLU A 88 -42.83 -5.54 15.38
N MET A 89 -41.86 -5.33 14.48
CA MET A 89 -41.74 -6.12 13.24
C MET A 89 -41.42 -7.58 13.54
N SER A 90 -40.58 -7.86 14.53
CA SER A 90 -40.25 -9.21 15.01
C SER A 90 -41.49 -9.90 15.62
N GLU A 91 -42.24 -9.22 16.49
CA GLU A 91 -43.47 -9.75 17.08
C GLU A 91 -44.57 -9.97 16.03
N LYS A 92 -44.68 -9.07 15.06
CA LYS A 92 -45.60 -9.20 13.92
C LYS A 92 -45.25 -10.42 13.08
N MET A 93 -43.95 -10.67 12.84
CA MET A 93 -43.44 -11.86 12.17
C MET A 93 -43.78 -13.13 12.96
N ARG A 94 -43.55 -13.13 14.29
CA ARG A 94 -43.90 -14.25 15.18
C ARG A 94 -45.40 -14.56 15.20
N SER A 95 -46.25 -13.53 15.21
CA SER A 95 -47.72 -13.68 15.16
C SER A 95 -48.23 -14.22 13.82
N LEU A 96 -47.54 -13.91 12.72
CA LEU A 96 -47.83 -14.45 11.39
C LEU A 96 -47.41 -15.92 11.29
N GLN A 97 -46.31 -16.30 11.94
CA GLN A 97 -45.83 -17.68 12.07
C GLN A 97 -46.80 -18.55 12.89
N GLU A 98 -47.31 -18.05 14.01
CA GLU A 98 -48.32 -18.75 14.83
C GLU A 98 -49.65 -18.94 14.08
N LYS A 99 -50.09 -17.92 13.30
CA LYS A 99 -51.29 -18.03 12.44
C LYS A 99 -51.11 -19.04 11.30
N LYS A 100 -49.89 -19.23 10.79
CA LYS A 100 -49.57 -20.21 9.74
C LYS A 100 -49.60 -21.65 10.29
N ASN A 101 -49.26 -21.87 11.56
CA ASN A 101 -49.31 -23.19 12.21
C ASN A 101 -50.73 -23.67 12.55
N ILE A 102 -51.72 -22.78 12.66
CA ILE A 102 -53.12 -23.14 12.92
C ILE A 102 -53.89 -23.42 11.60
N GLY A 103 -53.36 -22.98 10.46
CA GLY A 103 -53.98 -23.12 9.13
C GLY A 103 -53.52 -24.32 8.30
N ALA A 104 -52.80 -25.29 8.88
CA ALA A 104 -52.34 -26.49 8.17
C ALA A 104 -53.45 -27.54 8.01
N ASN A 105 -54.49 -27.18 7.25
CA ASN A 105 -55.40 -28.11 6.57
C ASN A 105 -56.04 -27.39 5.38
N GLY A 106 -55.22 -27.08 4.36
CA GLY A 106 -55.69 -26.40 3.16
C GLY A 106 -54.56 -26.20 2.15
N ILE A 107 -54.68 -26.89 1.04
CA ILE A 107 -53.82 -26.94 -0.16
C ILE A 107 -53.34 -25.54 -0.62
N GLY A 108 -52.04 -25.41 -0.90
CA GLY A 108 -51.51 -24.53 -1.96
C GLY A 108 -50.64 -23.33 -1.55
N TYR A 109 -49.45 -23.27 -2.17
CA TYR A 109 -48.50 -22.14 -2.30
C TYR A 109 -47.53 -21.85 -1.14
N GLN A 110 -46.35 -22.48 -1.21
CA GLN A 110 -45.11 -22.07 -0.53
C GLN A 110 -44.59 -20.75 -1.13
N GLY A 111 -44.70 -19.66 -0.36
CA GLY A 111 -43.94 -18.43 -0.59
C GLY A 111 -42.71 -18.39 0.32
N ASN A 112 -41.53 -18.54 -0.28
CA ASN A 112 -40.20 -18.34 0.33
C ASN A 112 -39.97 -16.86 0.65
N LYS A 113 -40.22 -16.40 1.88
CA LYS A 113 -39.83 -15.04 2.29
C LYS A 113 -39.14 -14.91 3.65
N GLU A 114 -39.16 -15.93 4.51
CA GLU A 114 -38.49 -15.87 5.82
C GLU A 114 -37.04 -16.42 5.81
N GLN A 115 -36.62 -17.10 4.74
CA GLN A 115 -35.29 -17.74 4.62
C GLN A 115 -34.19 -16.79 4.09
N ALA A 116 -34.57 -15.75 3.34
CA ALA A 116 -33.63 -14.96 2.54
C ALA A 116 -32.48 -14.25 3.30
N PRO A 117 -32.66 -13.70 4.53
CA PRO A 117 -31.57 -13.02 5.24
C PRO A 117 -30.51 -13.99 5.80
N SER A 118 -30.94 -15.15 6.31
CA SER A 118 -30.05 -16.20 6.80
C SER A 118 -29.32 -16.87 5.63
N ASP A 119 -30.03 -17.15 4.54
CA ASP A 119 -29.46 -17.73 3.32
C ASP A 119 -28.37 -16.82 2.71
N LEU A 120 -28.52 -15.49 2.82
CA LEU A 120 -27.53 -14.54 2.32
C LEU A 120 -26.27 -14.52 3.17
N LEU A 121 -26.38 -14.49 4.51
CA LEU A 121 -25.21 -14.52 5.39
C LEU A 121 -24.43 -15.83 5.23
N GLU A 122 -25.14 -16.95 5.17
CA GLU A 122 -24.56 -18.27 4.90
C GLU A 122 -23.87 -18.31 3.51
N PHE A 123 -24.49 -17.70 2.49
CA PHE A 123 -23.88 -17.56 1.17
C PHE A 123 -22.58 -16.74 1.22
N LEU A 124 -22.56 -15.63 1.98
CA LEU A 124 -21.39 -14.77 2.12
C LEU A 124 -20.25 -15.49 2.85
N HIS A 125 -20.53 -16.19 3.96
CA HIS A 125 -19.54 -17.04 4.62
C HIS A 125 -19.02 -18.14 3.68
N SER A 126 -19.90 -18.77 2.89
CA SER A 126 -19.47 -19.72 1.87
C SER A 126 -18.57 -19.10 0.79
N GLN A 127 -18.71 -17.80 0.48
CA GLN A 127 -17.77 -17.13 -0.44
C GLN A 127 -16.39 -16.93 0.21
N ILE A 128 -16.33 -16.62 1.50
CA ILE A 128 -15.06 -16.48 2.24
C ILE A 128 -14.32 -17.82 2.24
N ASP A 129 -15.02 -18.91 2.53
CA ASP A 129 -14.44 -20.27 2.52
C ASP A 129 -13.88 -20.62 1.14
N LYS A 130 -14.61 -20.31 0.06
CA LYS A 130 -14.16 -20.53 -1.33
C LYS A 130 -13.04 -19.60 -1.76
N ALA A 131 -12.92 -18.44 -1.14
CA ALA A 131 -11.84 -17.51 -1.43
C ALA A 131 -10.50 -18.02 -0.87
N GLU A 132 -10.53 -18.97 0.08
CA GLU A 132 -9.34 -19.58 0.70
C GLU A 132 -8.43 -18.53 1.36
N VAL A 133 -9.02 -17.46 1.90
CA VAL A 133 -8.30 -16.30 2.50
C VAL A 133 -7.35 -16.73 3.61
N SER A 134 -7.72 -17.77 4.38
CA SER A 134 -6.98 -18.25 5.55
C SER A 134 -6.10 -19.48 5.27
N ILE A 135 -6.04 -19.97 4.02
CA ILE A 135 -5.30 -21.19 3.65
C ILE A 135 -4.38 -20.88 2.47
N GLY A 136 -3.18 -21.47 2.44
CA GLY A 136 -2.26 -21.35 1.31
C GLY A 136 -2.82 -22.01 0.05
N ALA A 137 -3.01 -21.24 -1.02
CA ALA A 137 -3.38 -21.77 -2.33
C ALA A 137 -2.15 -22.30 -3.06
N LYS A 138 -2.21 -23.54 -3.54
CA LYS A 138 -1.14 -24.13 -4.36
C LYS A 138 -1.17 -23.55 -5.77
N LEU A 139 -0.11 -22.84 -6.13
CA LEU A 139 0.01 -22.19 -7.43
C LEU A 139 1.05 -22.88 -8.31
N PRO A 140 0.80 -23.05 -9.62
CA PRO A 140 1.70 -23.79 -10.50
C PRO A 140 3.03 -23.05 -10.73
N SER A 141 3.01 -21.71 -10.69
CA SER A 141 4.16 -20.84 -10.91
C SER A 141 3.92 -19.45 -10.33
N GLU A 142 4.98 -18.65 -10.28
CA GLU A 142 4.98 -17.24 -9.88
C GLU A 142 4.00 -16.37 -10.69
N TYR A 143 3.70 -16.74 -11.92
CA TYR A 143 2.75 -16.01 -12.78
C TYR A 143 1.29 -16.17 -12.35
N GLY A 144 0.99 -17.15 -11.50
CA GLY A 144 -0.34 -17.33 -10.92
C GLY A 144 -0.59 -16.48 -9.68
N VAL A 145 0.44 -15.82 -9.16
CA VAL A 145 0.34 -15.04 -7.92
C VAL A 145 -0.28 -13.68 -8.21
N ILE A 146 -1.32 -13.34 -7.45
CA ILE A 146 -1.86 -11.99 -7.39
C ILE A 146 -1.26 -11.32 -6.15
N PRO A 147 -0.26 -10.43 -6.32
CA PRO A 147 0.34 -9.72 -5.20
C PRO A 147 -0.66 -8.73 -4.59
N PHE A 148 -0.42 -8.40 -3.33
CA PHE A 148 -1.10 -7.30 -2.67
C PHE A 148 -0.52 -5.97 -3.16
N GLU A 149 -1.37 -4.96 -3.15
CA GLU A 149 -0.99 -3.56 -3.10
C GLU A 149 -0.94 -3.11 -1.65
N SER A 150 -0.09 -2.13 -1.31
CA SER A 150 0.00 -1.59 0.05
C SER A 150 -0.51 -0.15 0.12
N PHE A 151 -1.03 0.23 1.28
CA PHE A 151 -1.54 1.57 1.51
C PHE A 151 -1.36 2.02 2.96
N THR A 152 -1.33 3.33 3.11
CA THR A 152 -1.47 4.06 4.37
C THR A 152 -2.66 5.01 4.26
N LEU A 153 -2.95 5.79 5.30
CA LEU A 153 -3.99 6.83 5.23
C LEU A 153 -3.81 7.79 4.04
N MET A 154 -2.56 8.02 3.62
CA MET A 154 -2.22 9.10 2.69
C MET A 154 -1.70 8.62 1.34
N LYS A 155 -1.26 7.37 1.24
CA LYS A 155 -0.53 6.85 0.09
C LYS A 155 -0.99 5.44 -0.26
N VAL A 156 -0.97 5.14 -1.55
CA VAL A 156 -1.14 3.80 -2.09
C VAL A 156 0.08 3.49 -2.95
N PHE A 157 0.66 2.32 -2.76
CA PHE A 157 1.80 1.81 -3.50
C PHE A 157 1.33 0.66 -4.36
N GLN A 158 1.42 0.85 -5.67
CA GLN A 158 0.79 -0.04 -6.64
C GLN A 158 1.79 -0.64 -7.61
N LEU A 159 1.67 -1.94 -7.87
CA LEU A 159 2.45 -2.67 -8.87
C LEU A 159 1.89 -2.40 -10.27
N GLU A 160 0.57 -2.46 -10.42
CA GLU A 160 -0.10 -2.09 -11.66
C GLU A 160 -0.32 -0.57 -11.74
N MET A 161 0.73 0.17 -12.07
CA MET A 161 0.73 1.65 -12.07
C MET A 161 -0.13 2.32 -13.17
N GLY A 162 -1.01 1.58 -13.86
CA GLY A 162 -1.94 2.11 -14.86
C GLY A 162 -1.31 3.00 -15.95
N LEU A 163 -2.06 4.02 -16.40
CA LEU A 163 -1.60 4.99 -17.40
C LEU A 163 -0.69 6.08 -16.81
N THR A 164 -0.86 6.38 -15.53
CA THR A 164 -0.11 7.41 -14.78
C THR A 164 1.33 6.98 -14.53
N ARG A 165 1.56 5.67 -14.43
CA ARG A 165 2.85 5.02 -14.17
C ARG A 165 3.53 5.54 -12.90
N HIS A 166 2.73 5.96 -11.91
CA HIS A 166 3.23 6.44 -10.63
C HIS A 166 3.31 5.28 -9.63
N PRO A 167 4.50 4.99 -9.08
CA PRO A 167 4.66 3.89 -8.12
C PRO A 167 4.07 4.19 -6.74
N GLU A 168 3.95 5.47 -6.42
CA GLU A 168 3.27 6.00 -5.23
C GLU A 168 2.20 6.99 -5.71
N GLU A 169 0.96 6.78 -5.27
CA GLU A 169 -0.15 7.67 -5.55
C GLU A 169 -0.83 8.10 -4.25
N LYS A 170 -1.35 9.34 -4.23
CA LYS A 170 -2.33 9.73 -3.21
C LYS A 170 -3.69 9.21 -3.66
N PRO A 171 -4.56 8.73 -2.75
CA PRO A 171 -5.94 8.38 -3.09
C PRO A 171 -6.77 9.65 -3.37
N VAL A 172 -6.47 10.33 -4.47
CA VAL A 172 -7.13 11.59 -4.88
C VAL A 172 -8.53 11.29 -5.41
N ARG A 173 -8.68 10.16 -6.11
CA ARG A 173 -9.96 9.72 -6.67
C ARG A 173 -10.92 9.41 -5.53
N LYS A 174 -12.08 10.08 -5.55
CA LYS A 174 -13.04 10.06 -4.43
C LYS A 174 -13.50 8.63 -4.09
N ASP A 175 -13.85 7.84 -5.08
CA ASP A 175 -14.27 6.44 -4.89
C ASP A 175 -13.20 5.58 -4.22
N LYS A 176 -11.93 5.70 -4.64
CA LYS A 176 -10.82 4.94 -4.03
C LYS A 176 -10.53 5.38 -2.61
N ARG A 177 -10.58 6.68 -2.33
CA ARG A 177 -10.42 7.20 -0.98
C ARG A 177 -11.55 6.74 -0.07
N ASP A 178 -12.79 6.91 -0.51
CA ASP A 178 -13.96 6.56 0.27
C ASP A 178 -13.98 5.04 0.56
N GLU A 179 -13.52 4.21 -0.40
CA GLU A 179 -13.31 2.76 -0.20
C GLU A 179 -12.29 2.44 0.90
N LEU A 180 -11.10 3.07 0.89
CA LEU A 180 -10.07 2.80 1.90
C LEU A 180 -10.49 3.29 3.29
N VAL A 181 -11.18 4.44 3.35
CA VAL A 181 -11.73 4.96 4.62
C VAL A 181 -12.74 3.99 5.20
N GLU A 182 -13.70 3.50 4.39
CA GLU A 182 -14.70 2.51 4.82
C GLU A 182 -14.04 1.24 5.37
N VAL A 183 -12.99 0.74 4.72
CA VAL A 183 -12.26 -0.46 5.14
C VAL A 183 -11.55 -0.23 6.49
N ILE A 184 -10.92 0.93 6.67
CA ILE A 184 -10.25 1.29 7.93
C ILE A 184 -11.27 1.44 9.07
N GLU A 185 -12.39 2.12 8.81
CA GLU A 185 -13.50 2.27 9.77
C GLU A 185 -14.07 0.90 10.19
N ALA A 186 -14.28 0.00 9.23
CA ALA A 186 -14.72 -1.38 9.52
C ALA A 186 -13.69 -2.14 10.36
N GLY A 187 -12.39 -1.98 10.09
CA GLY A 187 -11.32 -2.56 10.91
C GLY A 187 -11.33 -2.03 12.35
N LEU A 188 -11.53 -0.73 12.52
CA LEU A 188 -11.66 -0.10 13.84
C LEU A 188 -12.91 -0.56 14.59
N GLU A 189 -14.03 -0.79 13.89
CA GLU A 189 -15.24 -1.35 14.48
C GLU A 189 -14.98 -2.75 15.03
N VAL A 190 -14.28 -3.60 14.27
CA VAL A 190 -13.90 -4.96 14.67
C VAL A 190 -12.99 -4.97 15.91
N ILE A 191 -11.98 -4.10 15.96
CA ILE A 191 -11.04 -4.07 17.09
C ILE A 191 -11.68 -3.49 18.35
N ASN A 192 -12.49 -2.43 18.22
CA ASN A 192 -13.10 -1.76 19.37
C ASN A 192 -14.32 -2.51 19.92
N ASN A 193 -14.94 -3.38 19.11
CA ASN A 193 -16.09 -4.21 19.49
C ASN A 193 -15.78 -5.69 19.17
N PRO A 194 -14.84 -6.32 19.91
CA PRO A 194 -14.55 -7.73 19.72
C PRO A 194 -15.77 -8.59 20.04
N ASP A 195 -15.89 -9.72 19.35
CA ASP A 195 -16.90 -10.74 19.64
C ASP A 195 -16.49 -11.53 20.91
N GLU A 196 -17.44 -12.20 21.59
CA GLU A 196 -17.17 -12.97 22.83
C GLU A 196 -16.05 -14.02 22.63
N ASP A 197 -15.90 -14.57 21.41
CA ASP A 197 -14.86 -15.54 21.07
C ASP A 197 -13.46 -14.92 20.85
N ASP A 198 -13.40 -13.62 20.56
CA ASP A 198 -12.18 -12.86 20.34
C ASP A 198 -11.70 -12.12 21.60
N GLU A 199 -12.41 -12.22 22.72
CA GLU A 199 -12.01 -11.70 24.04
C GLU A 199 -10.79 -12.44 24.64
N GLN A 200 -9.87 -12.95 23.81
CA GLN A 200 -8.59 -13.47 24.27
C GLN A 200 -7.71 -12.30 24.73
N GLU A 201 -7.58 -12.19 26.06
CA GLU A 201 -6.69 -11.28 26.77
C GLU A 201 -6.71 -9.86 26.13
N ASP A 202 -7.85 -9.17 26.22
CA ASP A 202 -7.82 -7.71 26.17
C ASP A 202 -6.81 -7.28 27.25
N GLU A 203 -5.59 -6.91 26.84
CA GLU A 203 -4.61 -6.36 27.76
C GLU A 203 -5.26 -5.12 28.37
N GLU A 204 -5.65 -5.25 29.64
CA GLU A 204 -5.96 -4.13 30.50
C GLU A 204 -4.83 -3.12 30.29
N GLY A 205 -5.16 -1.90 29.83
CA GLY A 205 -4.15 -0.85 29.71
C GLY A 205 -3.44 -0.64 31.05
N PRO A 206 -2.37 0.17 31.13
CA PRO A 206 -1.61 0.40 32.37
C PRO A 206 -2.46 0.83 33.60
N LEU A 207 -3.72 1.20 33.38
CA LEU A 207 -4.74 1.64 34.35
C LEU A 207 -6.01 0.77 34.40
N GLY A 208 -6.09 -0.36 33.68
CA GLY A 208 -7.29 -1.21 33.65
C GLY A 208 -8.42 -0.71 32.74
N GLU A 209 -8.11 0.19 31.80
CA GLU A 209 -9.09 0.70 30.82
C GLU A 209 -8.98 -0.04 29.49
N LYS A 210 -10.14 -0.24 28.83
CA LYS A 210 -10.22 -0.81 27.48
C LYS A 210 -9.48 0.09 26.48
N LEU A 211 -8.52 -0.48 25.76
CA LEU A 211 -7.76 0.23 24.74
C LEU A 211 -8.65 0.53 23.53
N ILE A 212 -8.94 1.82 23.28
CA ILE A 212 -9.73 2.26 22.13
C ILE A 212 -8.79 2.70 21.01
N PHE A 213 -8.91 2.06 19.85
CA PHE A 213 -8.19 2.39 18.62
C PHE A 213 -8.93 3.44 17.80
N ASN A 214 -8.19 4.32 17.13
CA ASN A 214 -8.69 5.33 16.21
C ASN A 214 -7.87 5.32 14.90
N GLU A 215 -8.25 6.16 13.95
CA GLU A 215 -7.61 6.22 12.63
C GLU A 215 -6.10 6.49 12.68
N ASN A 216 -5.61 7.26 13.65
CA ASN A 216 -4.17 7.56 13.76
C ASN A 216 -3.36 6.34 14.21
N ASP A 217 -4.00 5.34 14.80
CA ASP A 217 -3.36 4.09 15.19
C ASP A 217 -3.21 3.14 13.99
N PHE A 218 -3.77 3.46 12.81
CA PHE A 218 -3.57 2.67 11.59
C PHE A 218 -2.17 2.89 11.01
N ILE A 219 -1.42 1.81 10.86
CA ILE A 219 -0.02 1.86 10.40
C ILE A 219 0.06 1.61 8.89
N GLU A 220 -0.43 0.45 8.46
CA GLU A 220 -0.40 0.03 7.07
C GLU A 220 -1.52 -0.97 6.80
N GLY A 221 -1.92 -1.05 5.54
CA GLY A 221 -2.85 -2.05 5.07
C GLY A 221 -2.43 -2.61 3.72
N TYR A 222 -2.86 -3.82 3.44
CA TYR A 222 -2.67 -4.50 2.17
C TYR A 222 -4.02 -4.85 1.57
N TYR A 223 -4.15 -4.77 0.26
CA TYR A 223 -5.33 -5.30 -0.43
C TYR A 223 -4.97 -6.03 -1.71
N ARG A 224 -5.75 -7.06 -2.05
CA ARG A 224 -5.70 -7.73 -3.35
C ARG A 224 -7.09 -8.11 -3.80
N THR A 225 -7.34 -8.02 -5.10
CA THR A 225 -8.64 -8.35 -5.69
C THR A 225 -8.52 -9.53 -6.63
N GLU A 226 -9.16 -10.64 -6.26
CA GLU A 226 -9.41 -11.77 -7.14
C GLU A 226 -10.74 -11.53 -7.88
N LYS A 227 -10.67 -11.42 -9.22
CA LYS A 227 -11.79 -10.94 -10.04
C LYS A 227 -13.06 -11.79 -9.94
N ASP A 228 -12.93 -13.04 -9.56
CA ASP A 228 -13.99 -14.04 -9.43
C ASP A 228 -14.42 -14.31 -7.98
N LYS A 229 -13.70 -13.78 -6.99
CA LYS A 229 -13.98 -14.02 -5.56
C LYS A 229 -14.31 -12.74 -4.79
N GLY A 230 -13.53 -11.68 -4.97
CA GLY A 230 -13.65 -10.45 -4.18
C GLY A 230 -12.30 -9.83 -3.81
N THR A 231 -12.32 -8.90 -2.87
CA THR A 231 -11.13 -8.20 -2.36
C THR A 231 -10.83 -8.59 -0.92
N GLN A 232 -9.60 -9.02 -0.68
CA GLN A 232 -9.07 -9.26 0.66
C GLN A 232 -8.32 -8.02 1.14
N TYR A 233 -8.45 -7.70 2.43
CA TYR A 233 -7.74 -6.63 3.11
C TYR A 233 -7.05 -7.16 4.36
N GLU A 234 -5.80 -6.81 4.57
CA GLU A 234 -5.06 -7.02 5.82
C GLU A 234 -4.77 -5.63 6.42
N LEU A 235 -5.15 -5.39 7.68
CA LEU A 235 -5.03 -4.10 8.34
C LEU A 235 -4.22 -4.24 9.62
N PHE A 236 -3.23 -3.36 9.79
CA PHE A 236 -2.36 -3.35 10.96
C PHE A 236 -2.51 -2.04 11.74
N PHE A 237 -2.88 -2.18 13.00
CA PHE A 237 -3.05 -1.06 13.92
C PHE A 237 -2.06 -1.20 15.08
N LYS A 238 -1.55 -0.07 15.58
CA LYS A 238 -0.65 -0.04 16.73
C LYS A 238 -0.79 1.28 17.47
N LYS A 239 -0.84 1.19 18.80
CA LYS A 239 -0.70 2.34 19.70
C LYS A 239 0.77 2.71 19.85
N GLU A 240 1.06 4.01 19.88
CA GLU A 240 2.43 4.53 20.02
C GLU A 240 3.18 3.95 21.23
N ASP A 241 2.49 3.78 22.36
CA ASP A 241 3.05 3.29 23.62
C ASP A 241 3.09 1.76 23.75
N LEU A 242 2.50 1.02 22.80
CA LEU A 242 2.42 -0.45 22.84
C LEU A 242 3.35 -1.06 21.79
N MET A 243 3.92 -2.21 22.13
CA MET A 243 4.74 -2.99 21.19
C MET A 243 3.94 -4.05 20.42
N GLU A 244 2.66 -4.22 20.79
CA GLU A 244 1.71 -5.12 20.16
C GLU A 244 1.01 -4.45 18.96
N TYR A 245 0.80 -5.23 17.90
CA TYR A 245 -0.02 -4.85 16.76
C TYR A 245 -1.38 -5.55 16.83
N ARG A 246 -2.46 -4.87 16.47
CA ARG A 246 -3.75 -5.49 16.18
C ARG A 246 -3.85 -5.70 14.68
N HIS A 247 -4.09 -6.94 14.29
CA HIS A 247 -4.20 -7.38 12.91
C HIS A 247 -5.63 -7.79 12.60
N VAL A 248 -6.22 -7.19 11.57
CA VAL A 248 -7.58 -7.49 11.12
C VAL A 248 -7.56 -7.89 9.66
N THR A 249 -8.09 -9.07 9.38
CA THR A 249 -8.34 -9.54 8.01
C THR A 249 -9.82 -9.32 7.68
N LEU A 250 -10.07 -8.54 6.63
CA LEU A 250 -11.42 -8.34 6.08
C LEU A 250 -11.51 -8.91 4.67
N PHE A 251 -12.69 -9.36 4.28
CA PHE A 251 -12.98 -9.81 2.94
C PHE A 251 -14.25 -9.15 2.41
N ARG A 252 -14.14 -8.51 1.25
CA ARG A 252 -15.25 -7.97 0.49
C ARG A 252 -15.55 -8.92 -0.67
N PRO A 253 -16.56 -9.80 -0.56
CA PRO A 253 -17.12 -10.50 -1.72
C PRO A 253 -17.82 -9.49 -2.65
N PHE A 254 -18.71 -9.94 -3.52
CA PHE A 254 -19.56 -9.05 -4.32
C PHE A 254 -20.71 -8.41 -3.50
N GLY A 255 -20.42 -7.98 -2.27
CA GLY A 255 -21.37 -7.53 -1.26
C GLY A 255 -20.70 -6.70 -0.15
N PRO A 256 -21.21 -6.76 1.10
CA PRO A 256 -20.65 -5.99 2.21
C PRO A 256 -19.27 -6.52 2.64
N LEU A 257 -18.49 -5.68 3.35
CA LEU A 257 -17.28 -6.12 4.03
C LEU A 257 -17.63 -7.13 5.13
N MET A 258 -16.87 -8.21 5.19
CA MET A 258 -17.00 -9.27 6.18
C MET A 258 -15.70 -9.40 6.96
N LYS A 259 -15.80 -9.58 8.27
CA LYS A 259 -14.67 -9.95 9.14
C LYS A 259 -14.27 -11.40 8.84
N VAL A 260 -12.97 -11.64 8.65
CA VAL A 260 -12.40 -12.98 8.51
C VAL A 260 -11.63 -13.36 9.77
N LYS A 261 -10.79 -12.46 10.27
CA LYS A 261 -9.92 -12.71 11.44
C LYS A 261 -9.61 -11.41 12.16
N SER A 262 -9.48 -11.48 13.48
CA SER A 262 -8.93 -10.43 14.34
C SER A 262 -7.96 -11.07 15.31
N GLU A 263 -6.75 -10.54 15.46
CA GLU A 263 -5.74 -11.07 16.38
C GLU A 263 -4.78 -9.99 16.88
N ALA A 264 -4.13 -10.29 18.01
CA ALA A 264 -3.05 -9.49 18.56
C ALA A 264 -1.70 -10.13 18.23
N ILE A 265 -0.73 -9.35 17.77
CA ILE A 265 0.60 -9.82 17.35
C ILE A 265 1.67 -9.09 18.16
N ASP A 266 2.30 -9.81 19.08
CA ASP A 266 3.50 -9.36 19.81
C ASP A 266 4.77 -9.60 18.96
N ILE A 267 5.33 -8.52 18.42
CA ILE A 267 6.53 -8.58 17.59
C ILE A 267 7.84 -8.58 18.39
N THR A 268 7.81 -8.39 19.72
CA THR A 268 9.02 -8.23 20.55
C THR A 268 9.83 -9.52 20.66
N ARG A 269 9.19 -10.67 20.48
CA ARG A 269 9.78 -12.00 20.68
C ARG A 269 10.54 -12.51 19.46
N SER A 270 10.30 -11.91 18.29
CA SER A 270 10.86 -12.38 17.02
C SER A 270 12.18 -11.68 16.69
N VAL A 271 13.29 -12.35 16.98
CA VAL A 271 14.62 -11.94 16.51
C VAL A 271 14.71 -12.18 15.01
N ILE A 272 15.24 -11.19 14.28
CA ILE A 272 15.49 -11.30 12.84
C ILE A 272 16.98 -11.51 12.61
N ASN A 273 17.33 -12.63 11.98
CA ASN A 273 18.66 -12.88 11.45
C ASN A 273 18.72 -12.41 10.00
N ILE A 274 19.44 -11.31 9.77
CA ILE A 274 19.66 -10.78 8.42
C ILE A 274 20.86 -11.50 7.81
N ILE A 275 20.64 -12.24 6.73
CA ILE A 275 21.66 -13.05 6.07
C ILE A 275 22.00 -12.39 4.74
N VAL A 276 23.24 -11.91 4.65
CA VAL A 276 23.76 -11.17 3.49
C VAL A 276 24.89 -11.96 2.85
N PRO A 277 24.72 -12.47 1.62
CA PRO A 277 25.79 -13.12 0.88
C PRO A 277 26.70 -12.03 0.29
N LEU A 278 28.02 -12.18 0.47
CA LEU A 278 29.00 -11.17 0.06
C LEU A 278 30.23 -11.83 -0.60
N ALA A 279 30.68 -11.25 -1.71
CA ALA A 279 32.00 -11.53 -2.29
C ALA A 279 32.58 -10.24 -2.87
N GLU A 280 33.80 -9.88 -2.47
CA GLU A 280 34.58 -8.75 -3.01
C GLU A 280 33.87 -7.37 -3.01
N ARG A 281 32.83 -7.19 -2.19
CA ARG A 281 31.97 -5.99 -2.15
C ARG A 281 32.07 -5.23 -0.83
N THR A 282 33.28 -4.98 -0.35
CA THR A 282 33.51 -4.35 0.97
C THR A 282 32.96 -2.94 1.09
N GLU A 283 33.02 -2.14 0.02
CA GLU A 283 32.47 -0.78 0.00
C GLU A 283 30.93 -0.79 0.11
N ALA A 284 30.28 -1.67 -0.66
CA ALA A 284 28.83 -1.85 -0.57
C ALA A 284 28.43 -2.36 0.83
N PHE A 285 29.22 -3.24 1.45
CA PHE A 285 28.97 -3.68 2.82
C PHE A 285 29.10 -2.53 3.83
N ALA A 286 30.10 -1.65 3.69
CA ALA A 286 30.22 -0.47 4.55
C ALA A 286 29.00 0.47 4.41
N GLN A 287 28.46 0.60 3.20
CA GLN A 287 27.22 1.32 2.95
C GLN A 287 26.00 0.58 3.53
N PHE A 288 25.90 -0.74 3.39
CA PHE A 288 24.84 -1.57 3.96
C PHE A 288 24.75 -1.41 5.47
N MET A 289 25.88 -1.28 6.15
CA MET A 289 25.91 -1.06 7.60
C MET A 289 25.24 0.25 8.04
N GLN A 290 25.01 1.20 7.12
CA GLN A 290 24.23 2.42 7.41
C GLN A 290 22.76 2.15 7.69
N ASN A 291 22.21 1.00 7.25
CA ASN A 291 20.86 0.55 7.64
C ASN A 291 20.73 0.39 9.17
N PHE A 292 21.85 0.24 9.88
CA PHE A 292 21.90 0.13 11.34
C PHE A 292 22.52 1.37 12.00
N SER A 293 22.64 2.49 11.30
CA SER A 293 23.27 3.70 11.86
C SER A 293 22.57 4.21 13.13
N GLU A 294 21.25 4.07 13.20
CA GLU A 294 20.43 4.46 14.36
C GLU A 294 20.37 3.39 15.46
N SER A 295 20.60 2.13 15.11
CA SER A 295 20.56 1.00 16.03
C SER A 295 21.98 0.53 16.23
N ASN A 296 22.65 0.95 17.32
CA ASN A 296 24.06 0.64 17.65
C ASN A 296 24.39 -0.88 17.62
N PHE A 297 24.43 -1.44 16.42
CA PHE A 297 24.29 -2.86 16.14
C PHE A 297 25.68 -3.44 15.92
N HIS A 298 26.10 -4.25 16.88
CA HIS A 298 27.46 -4.83 16.92
C HIS A 298 27.47 -6.35 16.78
N ASN A 299 26.29 -6.98 16.67
CA ASN A 299 26.15 -8.43 16.71
C ASN A 299 26.06 -9.02 15.30
N TYR A 300 27.21 -9.28 14.68
CA TYR A 300 27.29 -9.99 13.40
C TYR A 300 28.23 -11.19 13.50
N THR A 301 27.96 -12.20 12.69
CA THR A 301 28.81 -13.39 12.55
C THR A 301 29.24 -13.50 11.10
N LEU A 302 30.55 -13.62 10.87
CA LEU A 302 31.11 -13.83 9.53
C LEU A 302 31.31 -15.32 9.28
N VAL A 303 30.57 -15.86 8.31
CA VAL A 303 30.73 -17.24 7.85
C VAL A 303 31.49 -17.21 6.52
N SER A 304 32.76 -17.60 6.54
CA SER A 304 33.61 -17.56 5.36
C SER A 304 33.48 -18.84 4.53
N LEU A 305 33.33 -18.68 3.22
CA LEU A 305 33.31 -19.77 2.24
C LEU A 305 34.50 -19.60 1.29
N ASN A 306 35.28 -20.66 1.09
CA ASN A 306 36.43 -20.67 0.16
C ASN A 306 36.02 -21.30 -1.18
N GLU A 307 35.02 -20.72 -1.82
CA GLU A 307 34.39 -21.17 -3.05
C GLU A 307 34.07 -19.94 -3.92
N GLU A 308 33.81 -20.12 -5.22
CA GLU A 308 33.30 -19.03 -6.08
C GLU A 308 31.92 -18.56 -5.58
N PHE A 309 31.62 -17.28 -5.80
CA PHE A 309 30.37 -16.70 -5.31
C PHE A 309 29.15 -17.39 -5.93
N ASN A 310 28.32 -17.97 -5.06
CA ASN A 310 27.00 -18.48 -5.37
C ASN A 310 26.03 -17.99 -4.30
N ARG A 311 25.07 -17.16 -4.73
CA ARG A 311 24.10 -16.51 -3.84
C ARG A 311 23.28 -17.52 -3.04
N GLY A 312 22.66 -18.49 -3.71
CA GLY A 312 21.85 -19.53 -3.06
C GLY A 312 22.66 -20.37 -2.08
N ARG A 313 23.91 -20.71 -2.43
CA ARG A 313 24.85 -21.41 -1.53
C ARG A 313 25.18 -20.59 -0.29
N GLY A 314 25.53 -19.32 -0.45
CA GLY A 314 25.87 -18.43 0.66
C GLY A 314 24.71 -18.24 1.63
N LEU A 315 23.51 -18.00 1.09
CA LEU A 315 22.28 -17.88 1.89
C LEU A 315 21.94 -19.19 2.61
N ASN A 316 22.08 -20.34 1.93
CA ASN A 316 21.81 -21.65 2.54
C ASN A 316 22.77 -21.94 3.70
N VAL A 317 24.07 -21.68 3.53
CA VAL A 317 25.05 -21.84 4.61
C VAL A 317 24.75 -20.88 5.77
N GLY A 318 24.42 -19.61 5.48
CA GLY A 318 24.03 -18.64 6.51
C GLY A 318 22.80 -19.08 7.30
N ALA A 319 21.79 -19.63 6.61
CA ALA A 319 20.60 -20.18 7.26
C ALA A 319 20.92 -21.38 8.15
N GLN A 320 21.82 -22.29 7.72
CA GLN A 320 22.21 -23.46 8.51
C GLN A 320 23.20 -23.17 9.63
N ALA A 321 23.92 -22.05 9.57
CA ALA A 321 24.88 -21.66 10.61
C ALA A 321 24.21 -21.26 11.93
N TRP A 322 22.91 -20.99 11.92
CA TRP A 322 22.14 -20.72 13.13
C TRP A 322 21.68 -22.00 13.82
N ASP A 323 22.09 -22.19 15.07
CA ASP A 323 21.84 -23.39 15.88
C ASP A 323 21.08 -23.12 17.19
N LYS A 324 20.66 -21.86 17.43
CA LYS A 324 20.08 -21.43 18.72
C LYS A 324 18.55 -21.52 18.78
N GLY A 325 17.96 -22.40 17.99
CA GLY A 325 16.51 -22.62 17.91
C GLY A 325 15.82 -21.81 16.81
N GLU A 326 14.50 -21.69 16.88
CA GLU A 326 13.70 -21.05 15.82
C GLU A 326 14.05 -19.58 15.64
N VAL A 327 14.14 -19.12 14.39
CA VAL A 327 14.46 -17.72 14.09
C VAL A 327 13.81 -17.26 12.79
N LEU A 328 13.39 -16.01 12.75
CA LEU A 328 12.96 -15.34 11.53
C LEU A 328 14.21 -14.89 10.76
N MET A 329 14.35 -15.31 9.52
CA MET A 329 15.46 -14.94 8.66
C MET A 329 15.01 -13.90 7.64
N PHE A 330 15.84 -12.89 7.41
CA PHE A 330 15.71 -11.99 6.27
C PHE A 330 16.86 -12.23 5.31
N PHE A 331 16.57 -12.84 4.15
CA PHE A 331 17.54 -12.96 3.06
C PHE A 331 17.59 -11.64 2.30
N CYS A 332 18.77 -11.06 2.18
CA CYS A 332 18.94 -9.70 1.72
C CYS A 332 20.25 -9.55 0.93
N ASP A 333 20.23 -8.77 -0.15
CA ASP A 333 21.44 -8.44 -0.88
C ASP A 333 22.15 -7.25 -0.22
N VAL A 334 23.47 -7.14 -0.40
CA VAL A 334 24.27 -6.05 0.20
C VAL A 334 23.86 -4.66 -0.32
N ASP A 335 23.24 -4.58 -1.48
CA ASP A 335 22.79 -3.32 -2.12
C ASP A 335 21.37 -2.92 -1.73
N ILE A 336 20.79 -3.56 -0.70
CA ILE A 336 19.49 -3.21 -0.18
C ILE A 336 19.62 -2.18 0.94
N TYR A 337 18.86 -1.11 0.81
CA TYR A 337 18.54 -0.19 1.89
C TYR A 337 17.19 -0.57 2.50
N PHE A 338 17.09 -0.57 3.82
CA PHE A 338 15.81 -0.78 4.50
C PHE A 338 15.65 0.08 5.75
N SER A 339 14.41 0.46 6.06
CA SER A 339 14.07 1.16 7.30
C SER A 339 13.83 0.20 8.47
N ALA A 340 13.82 0.71 9.70
CA ALA A 340 13.48 -0.09 10.87
C ALA A 340 12.04 -0.61 10.82
N GLU A 341 11.11 0.16 10.24
CA GLU A 341 9.71 -0.21 10.06
C GLU A 341 9.54 -1.42 9.15
N PHE A 342 10.37 -1.55 8.11
CA PHE A 342 10.35 -2.74 7.25
C PHE A 342 10.58 -4.04 8.04
N LEU A 343 11.46 -4.01 9.05
CA LEU A 343 11.70 -5.18 9.89
C LEU A 343 10.44 -5.56 10.70
N ASN A 344 9.57 -4.60 11.03
CA ASN A 344 8.28 -4.90 11.64
C ASN A 344 7.35 -5.57 10.64
N SER A 345 7.28 -5.08 9.39
CA SER A 345 6.52 -5.74 8.33
C SER A 345 6.98 -7.20 8.11
N CYS A 346 8.28 -7.50 8.25
CA CYS A 346 8.76 -8.89 8.24
C CYS A 346 8.19 -9.74 9.37
N ARG A 347 8.09 -9.21 10.59
CA ARG A 347 7.51 -9.93 11.74
C ARG A 347 6.00 -10.12 11.61
N LEU A 348 5.30 -9.15 11.05
CA LEU A 348 3.84 -9.19 10.88
C LEU A 348 3.42 -10.17 9.76
N ASN A 349 4.24 -10.30 8.72
CA ASN A 349 3.88 -11.05 7.51
C ASN A 349 4.54 -12.44 7.41
N ALA A 350 5.36 -12.84 8.37
CA ALA A 350 5.94 -14.18 8.44
C ALA A 350 5.47 -14.88 9.72
N GLU A 351 5.04 -16.15 9.59
CA GLU A 351 4.56 -16.96 10.71
C GLU A 351 4.96 -18.43 10.46
N PRO A 352 5.60 -19.10 11.44
CA PRO A 352 6.12 -20.45 11.24
C PRO A 352 5.02 -21.42 10.81
N GLY A 353 5.25 -22.16 9.73
CA GLY A 353 4.32 -23.16 9.21
C GLY A 353 3.04 -22.58 8.58
N LYS A 354 2.89 -21.25 8.49
CA LYS A 354 1.68 -20.61 7.95
C LYS A 354 1.94 -19.55 6.89
N LYS A 355 2.87 -18.61 7.13
CA LYS A 355 3.08 -17.45 6.26
C LYS A 355 4.56 -17.24 5.95
N VAL A 356 4.85 -16.98 4.69
CA VAL A 356 6.17 -16.50 4.23
C VAL A 356 6.02 -15.15 3.54
N PHE A 357 6.95 -14.23 3.81
CA PHE A 357 6.89 -12.88 3.29
C PHE A 357 7.91 -12.66 2.16
N TYR A 358 7.43 -12.18 1.02
CA TYR A 358 8.21 -11.82 -0.16
C TYR A 358 7.96 -10.35 -0.52
N PRO A 359 8.62 -9.40 0.19
CA PRO A 359 8.44 -7.99 -0.07
C PRO A 359 8.87 -7.62 -1.50
N VAL A 360 8.13 -6.69 -2.12
CA VAL A 360 8.50 -6.10 -3.40
C VAL A 360 9.29 -4.83 -3.15
N VAL A 361 10.55 -4.85 -3.60
CA VAL A 361 11.51 -3.75 -3.42
C VAL A 361 11.33 -2.65 -4.47
N PHE A 362 11.56 -1.39 -4.08
CA PHE A 362 11.69 -0.30 -5.05
C PHE A 362 13.12 -0.23 -5.57
N SER A 363 13.32 -0.48 -6.87
CA SER A 363 14.65 -0.44 -7.49
C SER A 363 14.93 0.94 -8.05
N LEU A 364 16.03 1.55 -7.58
CA LEU A 364 16.49 2.83 -8.10
C LEU A 364 17.17 2.64 -9.46
N TYR A 365 16.96 3.62 -10.33
CA TYR A 365 17.65 3.71 -11.62
C TYR A 365 19.10 4.19 -11.44
N ASN A 366 19.88 4.13 -12.53
CA ASN A 366 21.24 4.62 -12.57
C ASN A 366 21.29 6.13 -12.23
N PRO A 367 21.91 6.51 -11.09
CA PRO A 367 21.95 7.89 -10.66
C PRO A 367 22.72 8.79 -11.65
N ALA A 368 23.69 8.23 -12.40
CA ALA A 368 24.41 8.97 -13.42
C ALA A 368 23.52 9.39 -14.59
N ILE A 369 22.42 8.66 -14.85
CA ILE A 369 21.45 9.00 -15.89
C ILE A 369 20.34 9.88 -15.32
N VAL A 370 19.76 9.49 -14.19
CA VAL A 370 18.65 10.24 -13.55
C VAL A 370 19.07 11.67 -13.19
N TYR A 371 20.29 11.85 -12.69
CA TYR A 371 20.82 13.14 -12.25
C TYR A 371 21.86 13.72 -13.22
N ALA A 372 21.81 13.35 -14.50
CA ALA A 372 22.79 13.78 -15.52
C ALA A 372 22.93 15.32 -15.68
N ASN A 373 21.94 16.09 -15.22
CA ASN A 373 21.97 17.56 -15.23
C ASN A 373 22.65 18.18 -13.99
N GLN A 374 23.12 17.35 -13.06
CA GLN A 374 23.83 17.76 -11.85
C GLN A 374 25.29 17.30 -11.95
N ASP A 375 26.22 18.06 -11.37
CA ASP A 375 27.65 17.71 -11.38
C ASP A 375 27.94 16.41 -10.63
N THR A 376 27.15 16.14 -9.59
CA THR A 376 27.24 14.93 -8.75
C THR A 376 25.84 14.49 -8.34
N PRO A 377 25.53 13.18 -8.36
CA PRO A 377 24.27 12.68 -7.82
C PRO A 377 24.11 13.07 -6.34
N PRO A 378 22.86 13.30 -5.87
CA PRO A 378 22.61 13.62 -4.47
C PRO A 378 22.95 12.43 -3.56
N PRO A 379 23.11 12.64 -2.24
CA PRO A 379 23.29 11.55 -1.27
C PRO A 379 22.16 10.52 -1.36
N VAL A 380 22.46 9.26 -0.98
CA VAL A 380 21.53 8.13 -1.12
C VAL A 380 20.19 8.40 -0.45
N GLU A 381 20.20 9.02 0.74
CA GLU A 381 19.00 9.35 1.52
C GLU A 381 18.02 10.24 0.74
N GLN A 382 18.54 11.11 -0.14
CA GLN A 382 17.73 11.98 -1.00
C GLN A 382 17.25 11.27 -2.29
N GLN A 383 17.87 10.13 -2.64
CA GLN A 383 17.45 9.30 -3.77
C GLN A 383 16.32 8.32 -3.41
N LEU A 384 16.10 8.04 -2.12
CA LEU A 384 15.07 7.13 -1.60
C LEU A 384 13.64 7.67 -1.76
N VAL A 385 13.22 7.86 -3.01
CA VAL A 385 11.91 8.41 -3.37
C VAL A 385 11.20 7.55 -4.39
N HIS A 386 9.89 7.35 -4.18
CA HIS A 386 9.03 6.60 -5.10
C HIS A 386 8.54 7.50 -6.23
N LYS A 387 9.37 7.69 -7.26
CA LYS A 387 8.98 8.43 -8.46
C LYS A 387 9.22 7.59 -9.71
N LYS A 388 8.39 7.81 -10.73
CA LYS A 388 8.46 7.11 -12.01
C LYS A 388 9.79 7.32 -12.75
N ASP A 389 10.49 8.40 -12.44
CA ASP A 389 11.76 8.81 -13.03
C ASP A 389 12.97 8.45 -12.16
N SER A 390 12.77 8.06 -10.89
CA SER A 390 13.81 7.61 -9.97
C SER A 390 13.93 6.08 -9.87
N GLY A 391 12.85 5.33 -10.13
CA GLY A 391 12.88 3.88 -10.06
C GLY A 391 11.57 3.19 -10.44
N PHE A 392 11.42 1.94 -10.00
CA PHE A 392 10.24 1.11 -10.21
C PHE A 392 10.11 0.00 -9.15
N TRP A 393 8.90 -0.49 -8.92
CA TRP A 393 8.67 -1.69 -8.10
C TRP A 393 9.15 -2.95 -8.84
N ARG A 394 10.08 -3.71 -8.25
CA ARG A 394 10.64 -4.93 -8.85
C ARG A 394 9.75 -6.15 -8.58
N ASP A 395 8.65 -6.24 -9.31
CA ASP A 395 7.66 -7.33 -9.20
C ASP A 395 8.14 -8.70 -9.72
N PHE A 396 9.24 -8.74 -10.49
CA PHE A 396 9.84 -9.97 -11.03
C PHE A 396 11.01 -10.54 -10.22
N GLY A 397 11.40 -9.90 -9.10
CA GLY A 397 12.50 -10.38 -8.24
C GLY A 397 11.99 -11.05 -6.96
N PHE A 398 12.65 -12.14 -6.54
CA PHE A 398 12.29 -12.91 -5.33
C PHE A 398 13.45 -13.05 -4.34
N GLY A 399 14.53 -12.30 -4.55
CA GLY A 399 15.74 -12.41 -3.75
C GLY A 399 15.55 -12.00 -2.28
N MET A 400 14.67 -11.04 -2.00
CA MET A 400 14.39 -10.55 -0.66
C MET A 400 13.19 -11.29 -0.07
N THR A 401 13.40 -11.97 1.04
CA THR A 401 12.33 -12.73 1.71
C THR A 401 12.55 -12.82 3.21
N CYS A 402 11.45 -12.73 3.96
CA CYS A 402 11.38 -12.95 5.39
C CYS A 402 10.66 -14.27 5.67
N GLN A 403 11.38 -15.21 6.26
CA GLN A 403 10.92 -16.60 6.42
C GLN A 403 11.54 -17.26 7.64
N TYR A 404 10.81 -18.14 8.29
CA TYR A 404 11.31 -18.91 9.42
C TYR A 404 12.29 -19.99 8.97
N GLN A 405 13.31 -20.25 9.78
CA GLN A 405 14.34 -21.25 9.49
C GLN A 405 13.71 -22.64 9.32
N SER A 406 12.78 -23.01 10.18
CA SER A 406 12.04 -24.28 10.08
C SER A 406 11.33 -24.45 8.74
N ASP A 407 10.64 -23.42 8.26
CA ASP A 407 9.93 -23.44 6.99
C ASP A 407 10.89 -23.58 5.80
N PHE A 408 11.98 -22.81 5.81
CA PHE A 408 13.03 -22.89 4.78
C PHE A 408 13.66 -24.28 4.70
N LEU A 409 13.92 -24.92 5.83
CA LEU A 409 14.44 -26.28 5.87
C LEU A 409 13.40 -27.31 5.41
N THR A 410 12.13 -27.13 5.81
CA THR A 410 11.02 -28.05 5.48
C THR A 410 10.72 -28.10 3.98
N ILE A 411 10.76 -26.96 3.29
CA ILE A 411 10.58 -26.90 1.83
C ILE A 411 11.82 -27.38 1.05
N GLY A 412 12.93 -27.69 1.75
CA GLY A 412 14.16 -28.22 1.17
C GLY A 412 15.13 -27.14 0.65
N GLY A 413 15.07 -25.92 1.17
CA GLY A 413 16.01 -24.83 0.92
C GLY A 413 16.25 -24.46 -0.55
N PHE A 414 17.42 -23.89 -0.83
CA PHE A 414 17.85 -23.60 -2.20
C PHE A 414 18.24 -24.87 -2.95
N ASP A 415 18.07 -24.86 -4.27
CA ASP A 415 18.63 -25.89 -5.13
C ASP A 415 20.15 -25.67 -5.31
N MET A 416 20.95 -26.59 -4.78
CA MET A 416 22.41 -26.54 -4.81
C MET A 416 23.01 -26.87 -6.18
N GLU A 417 22.20 -27.37 -7.13
CA GLU A 417 22.64 -27.66 -8.49
C GLU A 417 22.66 -26.41 -9.39
N VAL A 418 22.01 -25.32 -8.97
CA VAL A 418 22.04 -24.04 -9.67
C VAL A 418 23.45 -23.47 -9.65
N LYS A 419 24.09 -23.45 -10.82
CA LYS A 419 25.42 -22.85 -11.04
C LYS A 419 25.30 -21.45 -11.62
N GLY A 420 26.15 -20.55 -11.13
CA GLY A 420 26.21 -19.17 -11.61
C GLY A 420 25.06 -18.29 -11.12
N TRP A 421 24.76 -17.23 -11.87
CA TRP A 421 23.77 -16.23 -11.51
C TRP A 421 22.37 -16.55 -12.06
N GLY A 422 21.36 -16.40 -11.20
CA GLY A 422 19.96 -16.31 -11.57
C GLY A 422 19.17 -17.62 -11.47
N GLY A 423 17.90 -17.49 -11.07
CA GLY A 423 16.92 -18.56 -11.01
C GLY A 423 16.79 -19.23 -9.62
N GLU A 424 17.77 -19.04 -8.73
CA GLU A 424 17.74 -19.64 -7.39
C GLU A 424 16.60 -19.09 -6.53
N ASP A 425 16.33 -17.79 -6.65
CA ASP A 425 15.27 -17.09 -5.97
C ASP A 425 13.89 -17.51 -6.49
N VAL A 426 13.74 -17.61 -7.82
CA VAL A 426 12.53 -18.11 -8.48
C VAL A 426 12.25 -19.56 -8.07
N HIS A 427 13.28 -20.42 -8.02
CA HIS A 427 13.12 -21.81 -7.61
C HIS A 427 12.68 -21.94 -6.15
N LEU A 428 13.30 -21.17 -5.24
CA LEU A 428 12.88 -21.14 -3.84
C LEU A 428 11.44 -20.65 -3.70
N TYR A 429 11.09 -19.56 -4.40
CA TYR A 429 9.74 -19.02 -4.40
C TYR A 429 8.69 -20.04 -4.88
N ARG A 430 8.98 -20.74 -5.99
CA ARG A 430 8.10 -21.81 -6.51
C ARG A 430 7.90 -22.95 -5.50
N LYS A 431 8.93 -23.33 -4.74
CA LYS A 431 8.78 -24.36 -3.67
C LYS A 431 7.75 -23.93 -2.63
N TYR A 432 7.73 -22.66 -2.23
CA TYR A 432 6.69 -22.14 -1.34
C TYR A 432 5.30 -22.15 -1.97
N LEU A 433 5.19 -21.75 -3.24
CA LEU A 433 3.91 -21.77 -3.98
C LEU A 433 3.32 -23.18 -4.16
N HIS A 434 4.16 -24.22 -4.19
CA HIS A 434 3.71 -25.61 -4.23
C HIS A 434 3.42 -26.20 -2.84
N GLY A 435 3.83 -25.51 -1.77
CA GLY A 435 3.59 -25.88 -0.39
C GLY A 435 2.20 -25.47 0.12
N ASP A 436 1.99 -25.60 1.43
CA ASP A 436 0.74 -25.23 2.09
C ASP A 436 0.82 -23.83 2.77
N LEU A 437 1.98 -23.15 2.67
CA LEU A 437 2.20 -21.84 3.25
C LEU A 437 1.55 -20.74 2.41
N ILE A 438 1.00 -19.73 3.08
CA ILE A 438 0.50 -18.51 2.47
C ILE A 438 1.69 -17.62 2.11
N VAL A 439 1.80 -17.26 0.84
CA VAL A 439 2.79 -16.31 0.36
C VAL A 439 2.22 -14.89 0.41
N ILE A 440 2.77 -14.05 1.27
CA ILE A 440 2.45 -12.62 1.32
C ILE A 440 3.47 -11.87 0.45
N ARG A 441 2.99 -11.19 -0.60
CA ARG A 441 3.82 -10.42 -1.53
C ARG A 441 3.21 -9.05 -1.75
N THR A 442 3.92 -7.98 -1.39
CA THR A 442 3.41 -6.60 -1.42
C THR A 442 4.56 -5.58 -1.60
N PRO A 443 4.35 -4.44 -2.27
CA PRO A 443 5.27 -3.30 -2.24
C PRO A 443 5.57 -2.85 -0.82
N VAL A 444 6.85 -2.66 -0.48
CA VAL A 444 7.25 -2.12 0.82
C VAL A 444 7.96 -0.77 0.65
N PRO A 445 7.35 0.35 1.10
CA PRO A 445 7.90 1.70 0.94
C PRO A 445 9.26 1.92 1.61
N GLY A 446 9.55 1.16 2.66
CA GLY A 446 10.81 1.25 3.40
C GLY A 446 11.93 0.40 2.80
N LEU A 447 11.75 -0.24 1.64
CA LEU A 447 12.70 -1.21 1.07
C LEU A 447 13.16 -0.77 -0.34
N PHE A 448 14.45 -0.46 -0.47
CA PHE A 448 15.05 0.01 -1.72
C PHE A 448 16.20 -0.87 -2.17
N HIS A 449 16.29 -1.11 -3.47
CA HIS A 449 17.47 -1.69 -4.11
C HIS A 449 18.26 -0.55 -4.74
N LEU A 450 19.42 -0.27 -4.15
CA LEU A 450 20.33 0.74 -4.65
C LEU A 450 20.88 0.31 -6.01
N TRP A 451 21.02 1.27 -6.93
CA TRP A 451 21.60 0.95 -8.21
C TRP A 451 23.07 0.58 -8.04
N HIS A 452 23.48 -0.51 -8.67
CA HIS A 452 24.87 -0.89 -8.81
C HIS A 452 25.10 -1.39 -10.23
N GLU A 453 26.34 -1.29 -10.70
CA GLU A 453 26.69 -1.85 -12.00
C GLU A 453 26.48 -3.37 -12.01
N LYS A 454 25.88 -3.87 -13.09
CA LYS A 454 25.64 -5.29 -13.30
C LYS A 454 26.51 -5.79 -14.45
N HIS A 455 27.29 -6.83 -14.17
CA HIS A 455 28.06 -7.55 -15.18
C HIS A 455 27.34 -8.86 -15.55
N CYS A 456 27.10 -9.08 -16.84
CA CYS A 456 26.50 -10.31 -17.36
C CYS A 456 27.59 -11.13 -18.04
N ALA A 457 28.04 -12.19 -17.37
CA ALA A 457 29.15 -13.02 -17.83
C ALA A 457 28.80 -13.78 -19.12
N ASP A 458 29.80 -14.01 -19.98
CA ASP A 458 29.64 -14.66 -21.28
C ASP A 458 29.36 -16.16 -21.15
N GLU A 459 29.73 -16.77 -20.01
CA GLU A 459 29.55 -18.18 -19.70
C GLU A 459 28.11 -18.52 -19.24
N LEU A 460 27.26 -17.52 -19.03
CA LEU A 460 25.86 -17.73 -18.66
C LEU A 460 25.11 -18.49 -19.76
N THR A 461 24.16 -19.34 -19.35
CA THR A 461 23.24 -19.94 -20.31
C THR A 461 22.44 -18.85 -21.06
N PRO A 462 21.93 -19.10 -22.27
CA PRO A 462 21.16 -18.10 -23.01
C PRO A 462 19.97 -17.52 -22.23
N GLU A 463 19.34 -18.33 -21.38
CA GLU A 463 18.25 -17.90 -20.51
C GLU A 463 18.73 -16.99 -19.38
N GLN A 464 19.77 -17.39 -18.65
CA GLN A 464 20.37 -16.58 -17.58
C GLN A 464 20.93 -15.25 -18.11
N TYR A 465 21.60 -15.28 -19.26
CA TYR A 465 22.10 -14.07 -19.90
C TYR A 465 20.95 -13.12 -20.26
N ARG A 466 19.86 -13.64 -20.84
CA ARG A 466 18.67 -12.85 -21.17
C ARG A 466 18.05 -12.22 -19.91
N MET A 467 17.92 -12.98 -18.82
CA MET A 467 17.43 -12.45 -17.55
C MET A 467 18.37 -11.36 -17.00
N CYS A 468 19.69 -11.59 -17.08
CA CYS A 468 20.70 -10.65 -16.60
C CYS A 468 20.62 -9.32 -17.36
N ILE A 469 20.67 -9.38 -18.69
CA ILE A 469 20.70 -8.17 -19.54
C ILE A 469 19.38 -7.41 -19.50
N GLN A 470 18.23 -8.11 -19.40
CA GLN A 470 16.93 -7.46 -19.22
C GLN A 470 16.87 -6.72 -17.90
N SER A 471 17.28 -7.37 -16.79
CA SER A 471 17.35 -6.71 -15.49
C SER A 471 18.35 -5.54 -15.49
N LYS A 472 19.48 -5.64 -16.21
CA LYS A 472 20.42 -4.52 -16.36
C LYS A 472 19.76 -3.35 -17.07
N ALA A 473 19.19 -3.59 -18.25
CA ALA A 473 18.57 -2.56 -19.07
C ALA A 473 17.44 -1.83 -18.35
N MET A 474 16.61 -2.54 -17.58
CA MET A 474 15.52 -1.93 -16.82
C MET A 474 16.01 -1.09 -15.65
N ASN A 475 17.19 -1.35 -15.10
CA ASN A 475 17.75 -0.56 -14.01
C ASN A 475 18.48 0.71 -14.49
N GLU A 476 18.64 0.94 -15.79
CA GLU A 476 19.37 2.11 -16.27
C GLU A 476 18.59 3.40 -16.08
N ALA A 477 17.37 3.50 -16.62
CA ALA A 477 16.55 4.68 -16.44
C ALA A 477 15.09 4.45 -16.84
N SER A 478 14.23 5.40 -16.48
CA SER A 478 12.86 5.45 -16.98
C SER A 478 12.82 5.50 -18.51
N HIS A 479 11.71 5.02 -19.09
CA HIS A 479 11.50 5.09 -20.54
C HIS A 479 11.65 6.50 -21.10
N SER A 480 11.23 7.52 -20.35
CA SER A 480 11.38 8.93 -20.76
C SER A 480 12.85 9.37 -20.78
N HIS A 481 13.64 9.01 -19.77
CA HIS A 481 15.07 9.33 -19.74
C HIS A 481 15.82 8.68 -20.90
N LEU A 482 15.56 7.39 -21.15
CA LEU A 482 16.16 6.68 -22.29
C LEU A 482 15.75 7.32 -23.63
N GLY A 483 14.48 7.71 -23.79
CA GLY A 483 14.02 8.44 -24.97
C GLY A 483 14.78 9.76 -25.17
N MET A 484 14.96 10.54 -24.10
CA MET A 484 15.72 11.80 -24.16
C MET A 484 17.19 11.58 -24.54
N MET A 485 17.80 10.46 -24.13
CA MET A 485 19.16 10.11 -24.55
C MET A 485 19.21 9.73 -26.03
N VAL A 486 18.25 8.95 -26.52
CA VAL A 486 18.17 8.54 -27.93
C VAL A 486 18.00 9.75 -28.86
N PHE A 487 17.18 10.73 -28.46
CA PHE A 487 16.90 11.93 -29.26
C PHE A 487 17.82 13.13 -28.93
N ARG A 488 18.89 12.92 -28.16
CA ARG A 488 19.77 13.99 -27.66
C ARG A 488 20.27 14.93 -28.75
N GLU A 489 20.81 14.40 -29.84
CA GLU A 489 21.33 15.23 -30.94
C GLU A 489 20.24 16.08 -31.61
N GLU A 490 19.02 15.55 -31.72
CA GLU A 490 17.90 16.29 -32.30
C GLU A 490 17.50 17.47 -31.41
N ILE A 491 17.46 17.22 -30.10
CA ILE A 491 17.19 18.24 -29.08
C ILE A 491 18.27 19.32 -29.12
N GLU A 492 19.55 18.95 -29.11
CA GLU A 492 20.68 19.88 -29.18
C GLU A 492 20.65 20.72 -30.47
N ARG A 493 20.36 20.09 -31.63
CA ARG A 493 20.18 20.82 -32.91
C ARG A 493 19.01 21.80 -32.84
N HIS A 494 17.91 21.45 -32.17
CA HIS A 494 16.77 22.34 -31.99
C HIS A 494 17.12 23.55 -31.11
N LEU A 495 17.74 23.31 -29.96
CA LEU A 495 18.16 24.36 -29.03
C LEU A 495 19.15 25.33 -29.68
N HIS A 496 20.10 24.82 -30.46
CA HIS A 496 21.05 25.66 -31.19
C HIS A 496 20.36 26.57 -32.21
N LYS A 497 19.38 26.04 -32.96
CA LYS A 497 18.57 26.84 -33.90
C LYS A 497 17.73 27.90 -33.18
N GLN A 498 17.18 27.60 -32.00
CA GLN A 498 16.46 28.60 -31.21
C GLN A 498 17.39 29.73 -30.77
N ALA A 499 18.55 29.42 -30.19
CA ALA A 499 19.51 30.42 -29.72
C ALA A 499 19.95 31.39 -30.82
N TYR A 500 20.16 30.89 -32.05
CA TYR A 500 20.47 31.76 -33.19
C TYR A 500 19.31 32.69 -33.59
N ARG A 501 18.05 32.22 -33.51
CA ARG A 501 16.88 33.06 -33.80
C ARG A 501 16.71 34.17 -32.77
N THR A 502 16.84 33.86 -31.48
CA THR A 502 16.72 34.85 -30.41
C THR A 502 17.81 35.93 -30.52
N ASN A 503 19.03 35.54 -30.87
CA ASN A 503 20.12 36.49 -31.10
C ASN A 503 19.90 37.35 -32.35
N SER A 504 19.26 36.82 -33.40
CA SER A 504 18.93 37.61 -34.59
C SER A 504 17.78 38.61 -34.37
N GLU A 505 16.83 38.30 -33.49
CA GLU A 505 15.72 39.18 -33.14
C GLU A 505 16.10 40.26 -32.11
N ALA A 506 17.16 40.04 -31.31
CA ALA A 506 17.66 41.03 -30.35
C ALA A 506 18.58 42.11 -30.96
N ILE A 507 19.01 41.93 -32.22
CA ILE A 507 19.94 42.83 -32.95
C ILE A 507 19.20 43.65 -34.03
N GLY A 508 17.94 43.33 -34.33
CA GLY A 508 17.06 44.11 -35.21
C GLY A 508 16.15 45.03 -34.43
#